data_AF-A0A7S3XAQ8-F1
#
_entry.id   AF-A0A7S3XAQ8-F1
#
_cell.length_a   1.000
_cell.length_b   1.000
_cell.length_c   1.000
_cell.angle_alpha   90.00
_cell.angle_beta   90.00
_cell.angle_gamma   90.00
#
_symmetry.space_group_name_H-M   'P 1'
#
loop_
_entity.id
_entity.type
_entity.pdbx_description
1 polymer ?
#
loop_
_entity_poly.entity_id
_entity_poly.type
_entity_poly.pdbx_seq_one_letter_code
_entity_poly.pdbx_strand_id
1 'polypeptide(L)'
;PDVQYHFIPGCVVGQLEFVNEHGYQAHCGTMRPTSRGTVKLSSSDPNAHPLIDPNFLATPDDVEDQRNAFRLTLEIMRQKAFEPFVKEPLSPDGTLDESDDAAVDAWIRKHSHSG
;
A
#
# COMPACT_ATOMS: atom_id res chain seq x y z
N PRO A 1 15.08 5.60 8.06
CA PRO A 1 14.16 5.83 6.93
C PRO A 1 12.73 5.51 7.38
N ASP A 2 11.78 6.39 7.09
CA ASP A 2 10.38 6.25 7.53
C ASP A 2 9.51 5.54 6.50
N VAL A 3 9.88 5.60 5.21
CA VAL A 3 9.23 4.91 4.09
C VAL A 3 10.26 4.10 3.30
N GLN A 4 9.88 2.89 2.87
CA GLN A 4 10.64 2.07 1.93
C GLN A 4 9.85 1.89 0.62
N TYR A 5 10.55 2.02 -0.50
CA TYR A 5 10.00 1.81 -1.84
C TYR A 5 10.51 0.52 -2.48
N HIS A 6 9.61 -0.18 -3.16
CA HIS A 6 9.93 -1.22 -4.13
C HIS A 6 9.34 -0.80 -5.49
N PHE A 7 10.20 -0.55 -6.46
CA PHE A 7 9.79 -0.24 -7.83
C PHE A 7 9.77 -1.51 -8.68
N ILE A 8 8.68 -1.73 -9.39
CA ILE A 8 8.45 -2.93 -10.20
C ILE A 8 8.15 -2.47 -11.63
N PRO A 9 9.03 -2.73 -12.61
CA PRO A 9 8.77 -2.47 -14.03
C PRO A 9 7.88 -3.58 -14.63
N GLY A 10 6.67 -3.70 -14.08
CA GLY A 10 5.65 -4.64 -14.50
C GLY A 10 4.36 -4.46 -13.69
N CYS A 11 3.25 -4.95 -14.22
CA CYS A 11 1.95 -4.94 -13.55
C CYS A 11 1.75 -6.21 -12.74
N VAL A 12 1.62 -6.07 -11.41
CA VAL A 12 1.26 -7.15 -10.49
C VAL A 12 -0.01 -6.73 -9.76
N VAL A 13 -1.02 -7.59 -9.77
CA VAL A 13 -2.22 -7.43 -8.95
C VAL A 13 -2.06 -8.30 -7.70
N GLY A 14 -2.32 -7.73 -6.54
CA GLY A 14 -2.01 -8.37 -5.26
C GLY A 14 -0.50 -8.61 -5.11
N GLN A 15 -0.11 -9.81 -4.68
CA GLN A 15 1.29 -10.13 -4.40
C GLN A 15 2.03 -10.85 -5.54
N LEU A 16 1.32 -11.64 -6.37
CA LEU A 16 1.97 -12.60 -7.28
C LEU A 16 1.33 -12.71 -8.68
N GLU A 17 0.23 -12.00 -8.96
CA GLU A 17 -0.45 -12.13 -10.24
C GLU A 17 0.06 -11.11 -11.24
N PHE A 18 0.92 -11.55 -12.15
CA PHE A 18 1.39 -10.73 -13.26
C PHE A 18 0.27 -10.53 -14.28
N VAL A 19 -0.02 -9.28 -14.58
CA VAL A 19 -0.92 -8.92 -15.68
C VAL A 19 -0.09 -8.85 -16.95
N ASN A 20 -0.58 -9.44 -18.04
CA ASN A 20 0.08 -9.39 -19.35
C ASN A 20 -0.14 -8.03 -20.04
N GLU A 21 0.20 -6.97 -19.35
CA GLU A 21 0.11 -5.58 -19.79
C GLU A 21 1.43 -4.87 -19.48
N HIS A 22 1.77 -3.88 -20.30
CA HIS A 22 2.93 -3.04 -20.04
C HIS A 22 2.58 -1.98 -19.00
N GLY A 23 3.38 -1.91 -17.95
CA GLY A 23 3.25 -0.88 -16.95
C GLY A 23 4.32 -1.00 -15.89
N TYR A 24 4.22 -0.15 -14.88
CA TYR A 24 5.11 -0.12 -13.75
C TYR A 24 4.34 0.32 -12.52
N GLN A 25 4.86 -0.02 -11.35
CA GLN A 25 4.24 0.30 -10.07
C GLN A 25 5.31 0.53 -9.00
N ALA A 26 4.91 1.22 -7.95
CA ALA A 26 5.71 1.40 -6.75
C ALA A 26 4.90 0.93 -5.55
N HIS A 27 5.48 0.02 -4.76
CA HIS A 27 4.94 -0.33 -3.46
C HIS A 27 5.68 0.50 -2.42
N CYS A 28 4.93 1.10 -1.50
CA CYS A 28 5.49 1.86 -0.39
C CYS A 28 4.97 1.29 0.93
N GLY A 29 5.89 1.11 1.89
CA GLY A 29 5.56 0.69 3.25
C GLY A 29 6.23 1.60 4.26
N THR A 30 5.52 1.90 5.35
CA THR A 30 6.09 2.61 6.50
C THR A 30 6.98 1.64 7.28
N MET A 31 8.17 2.11 7.67
CA MET A 31 9.20 1.25 8.27
C MET A 31 9.18 1.27 9.81
N ARG A 32 8.36 2.15 10.40
CA ARG A 32 8.29 2.37 11.84
C ARG A 32 6.83 2.45 12.35
N PRO A 33 5.97 1.48 12.02
CA PRO A 33 4.59 1.53 12.48
C PRO A 33 4.51 1.49 14.01
N THR A 34 3.67 2.35 14.55
CA THR A 34 3.32 2.45 15.96
C THR A 34 2.19 1.50 16.34
N SER A 35 1.36 1.09 15.38
CA SER A 35 0.33 0.06 15.55
C SER A 35 0.93 -1.25 16.05
N ARG A 36 0.15 -1.97 16.88
CA ARG A 36 0.51 -3.29 17.42
C ARG A 36 -0.63 -4.26 17.19
N GLY A 37 -0.30 -5.36 16.53
CA GLY A 37 -1.18 -6.48 16.29
C GLY A 37 -1.09 -7.58 17.35
N THR A 38 -1.78 -8.68 17.09
CA THR A 38 -1.76 -9.89 17.91
C THR A 38 -1.58 -11.15 17.07
N VAL A 39 -0.92 -12.13 17.65
CA VAL A 39 -0.92 -13.52 17.18
C VAL A 39 -1.46 -14.36 18.32
N LYS A 40 -2.57 -15.06 18.11
CA LYS A 40 -3.26 -15.84 19.14
C LYS A 40 -3.44 -17.28 18.67
N LEU A 41 -3.41 -18.21 19.61
CA LEU A 41 -3.82 -19.59 19.33
C LEU A 41 -5.32 -19.59 18.99
N SER A 42 -5.67 -20.27 17.90
CA SER A 42 -7.07 -20.49 17.52
C SER A 42 -7.69 -21.66 18.28
N SER A 43 -6.86 -22.61 18.75
CA SER A 43 -7.28 -23.79 19.51
C SER A 43 -6.10 -24.39 20.31
N SER A 44 -6.33 -25.53 20.97
CA SER A 44 -5.30 -26.32 21.63
C SER A 44 -4.53 -27.28 20.70
N ASP A 45 -4.94 -27.42 19.43
CA ASP A 45 -4.22 -28.24 18.46
C ASP A 45 -2.94 -27.50 18.00
N PRO A 46 -1.73 -28.05 18.24
CA PRO A 46 -0.49 -27.40 17.82
C PRO A 46 -0.34 -27.30 16.29
N ASN A 47 -1.14 -28.02 15.50
CA ASN A 47 -1.13 -27.93 14.03
C ASN A 47 -2.14 -26.93 13.47
N ALA A 48 -3.02 -26.37 14.31
CA ALA A 48 -4.00 -25.39 13.86
C ALA A 48 -3.32 -24.05 13.53
N HIS A 49 -3.74 -23.41 12.44
CA HIS A 49 -3.24 -22.07 12.09
C HIS A 49 -3.60 -21.05 13.19
N PRO A 50 -2.67 -20.15 13.55
CA PRO A 50 -2.95 -19.11 14.53
C PRO A 50 -3.88 -18.04 13.94
N LEU A 51 -4.55 -17.31 14.83
CA LEU A 51 -5.23 -16.07 14.48
C LEU A 51 -4.19 -14.97 14.42
N ILE A 52 -4.03 -14.34 13.25
CA ILE A 52 -3.10 -13.24 13.03
C ILE A 52 -3.90 -11.98 12.72
N ASP A 53 -3.75 -10.97 13.56
CA ASP A 53 -4.33 -9.66 13.36
C ASP A 53 -3.20 -8.61 13.48
N PRO A 54 -2.63 -8.14 12.38
CA PRO A 54 -1.57 -7.13 12.40
C PRO A 54 -2.04 -5.77 12.95
N ASN A 55 -3.36 -5.53 12.99
CA ASN A 55 -3.96 -4.27 13.43
C ASN A 55 -3.40 -3.06 12.66
N PHE A 56 -3.35 -3.16 11.32
CA PHE A 56 -2.77 -2.11 10.46
C PHE A 56 -3.53 -0.79 10.59
N LEU A 57 -2.78 0.33 10.57
CA LEU A 57 -3.33 1.69 10.57
C LEU A 57 -4.26 1.98 11.77
N ALA A 58 -3.95 1.40 12.93
CA ALA A 58 -4.73 1.54 14.15
C ALA A 58 -4.44 2.84 14.90
N THR A 59 -3.27 3.44 14.68
CA THR A 59 -2.87 4.71 15.28
C THR A 59 -3.01 5.87 14.28
N PRO A 60 -3.27 7.09 14.74
CA PRO A 60 -3.28 8.28 13.88
C PRO A 60 -1.95 8.49 13.15
N ASP A 61 -0.82 8.29 13.86
CA ASP A 61 0.53 8.44 13.31
C ASP A 61 0.75 7.52 12.10
N ASP A 62 0.31 6.25 12.18
CA ASP A 62 0.49 5.31 11.07
C ASP A 62 -0.38 5.66 9.87
N VAL A 63 -1.58 6.22 10.10
CA VAL A 63 -2.44 6.72 9.03
C VAL A 63 -1.80 7.92 8.34
N GLU A 64 -1.25 8.86 9.11
CA GLU A 64 -0.57 10.04 8.60
C GLU A 64 0.68 9.68 7.78
N ASP A 65 1.53 8.80 8.31
CA ASP A 65 2.73 8.34 7.62
C ASP A 65 2.40 7.63 6.30
N GLN A 66 1.35 6.80 6.30
CA GLN A 66 0.91 6.12 5.09
C GLN A 66 0.31 7.10 4.06
N ARG A 67 -0.40 8.13 4.51
CA ARG A 67 -0.91 9.21 3.65
C ARG A 67 0.22 10.03 3.04
N ASN A 68 1.25 10.34 3.81
CA ASN A 68 2.45 11.03 3.34
C ASN A 68 3.21 10.17 2.30
N ALA A 69 3.36 8.88 2.55
CA ALA A 69 3.94 7.93 1.60
C ALA A 69 3.13 7.85 0.30
N PHE A 70 1.80 7.81 0.38
CA PHE A 70 0.92 7.82 -0.77
C PHE A 70 1.11 9.09 -1.63
N ARG A 71 1.10 10.26 -1.01
CA ARG A 71 1.30 11.55 -1.70
C ARG A 71 2.66 11.65 -2.36
N LEU A 72 3.72 11.26 -1.65
CA LEU A 72 5.08 11.23 -2.20
C LEU A 72 5.18 10.28 -3.38
N THR A 73 4.49 9.13 -3.32
CA THR A 73 4.44 8.18 -4.43
C THR A 73 3.78 8.81 -5.66
N LEU A 74 2.65 9.49 -5.50
CA LEU A 74 2.01 10.21 -6.61
C LEU A 74 2.91 11.30 -7.17
N GLU A 75 3.60 12.06 -6.32
CA GLU A 75 4.56 13.09 -6.74
C GLU A 75 5.69 12.50 -7.60
N ILE A 76 6.28 11.38 -7.17
CA ILE A 76 7.36 10.69 -7.89
C ILE A 76 6.84 10.15 -9.23
N MET A 77 5.71 9.45 -9.22
CA MET A 77 5.16 8.77 -10.39
C MET A 77 4.63 9.74 -11.45
N ARG A 78 4.34 11.00 -11.07
CA ARG A 78 3.93 12.09 -11.96
C ARG A 78 5.08 12.99 -12.44
N GLN A 79 6.33 12.67 -12.10
CA GLN A 79 7.47 13.43 -12.63
C GLN A 79 7.58 13.31 -14.15
N LYS A 80 8.09 14.36 -14.80
CA LYS A 80 8.25 14.42 -16.28
C LYS A 80 9.00 13.24 -16.89
N ALA A 81 9.93 12.64 -16.13
CA ALA A 81 10.69 11.48 -16.58
C ALA A 81 9.79 10.26 -16.88
N PHE A 82 8.60 10.19 -16.28
CA PHE A 82 7.63 9.12 -16.49
C PHE A 82 6.64 9.39 -17.62
N GLU A 83 6.47 10.65 -18.08
CA GLU A 83 5.50 11.02 -19.12
C GLU A 83 5.55 10.14 -20.39
N PRO A 84 6.72 9.76 -20.93
CA PRO A 84 6.78 8.92 -22.14
C PRO A 84 6.29 7.48 -21.92
N PHE A 85 6.18 7.03 -20.67
CA PHE A 85 5.87 5.66 -20.29
C PHE A 85 4.45 5.51 -19.72
N VAL A 86 3.74 6.61 -19.46
CA VAL A 86 2.38 6.61 -18.92
C VAL A 86 1.39 6.84 -20.05
N LYS A 87 0.56 5.83 -20.31
CA LYS A 87 -0.64 6.01 -21.12
C LYS A 87 -1.81 6.55 -20.27
N GLU A 88 -2.08 5.87 -19.16
CA GLU A 88 -3.13 6.21 -18.21
C GLU A 88 -2.80 5.63 -16.82
N PRO A 89 -3.22 6.29 -15.73
CA PRO A 89 -3.04 5.75 -14.39
C PRO A 89 -4.00 4.57 -14.16
N LEU A 90 -3.46 3.41 -13.74
CA LEU A 90 -4.26 2.24 -13.40
C LEU A 90 -4.78 2.27 -11.96
N SER A 91 -3.99 2.85 -11.03
CA SER A 91 -4.30 2.90 -9.61
C SER A 91 -3.54 4.04 -8.94
N PRO A 92 -4.20 4.95 -8.21
CA PRO A 92 -5.65 5.18 -8.24
C PRO A 92 -6.14 5.48 -9.67
N ASP A 93 -7.36 5.06 -10.01
CA ASP A 93 -7.95 5.13 -11.36
C ASP A 93 -8.45 6.54 -11.76
N GLY A 94 -7.99 7.57 -11.05
CA GLY A 94 -8.37 8.97 -11.27
C GLY A 94 -9.74 9.37 -10.70
N THR A 95 -10.50 8.44 -10.10
CA THR A 95 -11.79 8.77 -9.44
C THR A 95 -11.64 9.23 -8.00
N LEU A 96 -10.47 9.01 -7.41
CA LEU A 96 -10.14 9.40 -6.04
C LEU A 96 -9.94 10.92 -5.94
N ASP A 97 -10.67 11.57 -5.02
CA ASP A 97 -10.36 12.94 -4.62
C ASP A 97 -9.12 12.95 -3.72
N GLU A 98 -7.96 13.21 -4.31
CA GLU A 98 -6.66 13.23 -3.62
C GLU A 98 -6.50 14.42 -2.65
N SER A 99 -7.39 15.41 -2.73
CA SER A 99 -7.41 16.56 -1.82
C SER A 99 -8.19 16.28 -0.52
N ASP A 100 -9.03 15.25 -0.53
CA ASP A 100 -9.77 14.79 0.65
C ASP A 100 -9.00 13.68 1.39
N ASP A 101 -8.45 14.04 2.55
CA ASP A 101 -7.75 13.13 3.44
C ASP A 101 -8.59 11.89 3.82
N ALA A 102 -9.90 12.04 4.00
CA ALA A 102 -10.77 10.93 4.38
C ALA A 102 -10.96 9.94 3.22
N ALA A 103 -11.08 10.45 1.99
CA ALA A 103 -11.15 9.62 0.79
C ALA A 103 -9.82 8.87 0.57
N VAL A 104 -8.69 9.58 0.73
CA VAL A 104 -7.35 8.97 0.62
C VAL A 104 -7.15 7.89 1.69
N ASP A 105 -7.51 8.14 2.95
CA ASP A 105 -7.40 7.14 4.03
C ASP A 105 -8.26 5.91 3.76
N ALA A 106 -9.49 6.10 3.27
CA ALA A 106 -10.37 4.99 2.90
C ALA A 106 -9.79 4.16 1.76
N TRP A 107 -9.19 4.82 0.77
CA TRP A 107 -8.49 4.14 -0.32
C TRP A 107 -7.28 3.36 0.20
N ILE A 108 -6.45 3.97 1.04
CA ILE A 108 -5.27 3.34 1.65
C ILE A 108 -5.68 2.09 2.42
N ARG A 109 -6.70 2.18 3.29
CA ARG A 109 -7.18 1.02 4.08
C ARG A 109 -7.66 -0.14 3.21
N LYS A 110 -8.26 0.15 2.06
CA LYS A 110 -8.72 -0.89 1.12
C LYS A 110 -7.58 -1.60 0.39
N HIS A 111 -6.44 -0.93 0.21
CA HIS A 111 -5.31 -1.44 -0.57
C HIS A 111 -4.08 -1.80 0.27
N SER A 112 -4.13 -1.58 1.59
CA SER A 112 -3.07 -1.97 2.51
C SER A 112 -3.19 -3.45 2.86
N HIS A 113 -2.11 -4.20 2.68
CA HIS A 113 -2.00 -5.60 3.06
C HIS A 113 -0.60 -5.90 3.60
N SER A 114 -0.45 -7.02 4.30
CA SER A 114 0.90 -7.53 4.62
C SER A 114 1.62 -7.90 3.32
N GLY A 115 2.88 -7.47 3.19
CA GLY A 115 3.77 -7.85 2.10
C GLY A 115 4.06 -9.34 2.06
#